data_AF-A0A1W9VYR2-F1
#
_entry.id   AF-A0A1W9VYR2-F1
#
_cell.length_a   1.000
_cell.length_b   1.000
_cell.length_c   1.000
_cell.angle_alpha   90.00
_cell.angle_beta   90.00
_cell.angle_gamma   90.00
#
_symmetry.space_group_name_H-M   'P 1'
#
loop_
_entity.id
_entity.type
_entity.pdbx_description
1 polymer ?
#
loop_
_entity_poly.entity_id
_entity_poly.type
_entity_poly.pdbx_seq_one_letter_code
_entity_poly.pdbx_strand_id
1 'polypeptide(L)' 'MIFYIDFYIDSETHEIHQSVCNYLSAKNKIYLGIYRNLGMALNHAKSKGFTRASVCNSCNVSF' A
#
# COMPACT_ATOMS: atom_id res chain seq x y z
N MET A 1 11.13 -1.18 18.47
CA MET A 1 11.67 -0.52 17.27
C MET A 1 10.51 -0.26 16.33
N ILE A 2 10.21 1.00 15.98
CA ILE A 2 9.06 1.32 15.12
C ILE A 2 9.57 1.27 13.68
N PHE A 3 9.09 0.31 12.90
CA PHE A 3 9.42 0.21 11.49
C PHE A 3 8.45 1.04 10.67
N TYR A 4 9.01 1.86 9.79
CA TYR A 4 8.29 2.69 8.84
C TYR A 4 8.64 2.16 7.46
N ILE A 5 7.62 1.89 6.64
CA ILE A 5 7.75 1.23 5.34
C ILE A 5 7.08 2.11 4.29
N ASP A 6 7.69 2.22 3.12
CA ASP A 6 7.08 2.87 1.96
C ASP A 6 5.92 2.03 1.41
N PHE A 7 4.78 2.68 1.19
CA PHE A 7 3.59 2.07 0.61
C PHE A 7 3.23 2.69 -0.73
N TYR A 8 2.71 1.84 -1.60
CA TYR A 8 2.26 2.17 -2.94
C TYR A 8 0.87 1.58 -3.16
N ILE A 9 0.08 2.22 -4.01
CA ILE A 9 -1.15 1.63 -4.56
C ILE A 9 -0.92 1.33 -6.03
N ASP A 10 -1.30 0.13 -6.45
CA ASP A 10 -1.41 -0.21 -7.85
C ASP A 10 -2.72 0.37 -8.38
N SER A 11 -2.65 1.28 -9.35
CA SER A 11 -3.83 1.95 -9.91
C SER A 11 -4.69 1.04 -10.79
N GLU A 12 -4.15 -0.09 -11.26
CA GLU A 12 -4.87 -1.07 -12.06
C GLU A 12 -5.72 -1.97 -11.16
N THR A 13 -5.09 -2.60 -10.17
CA THR A 13 -5.76 -3.53 -9.25
C THR A 13 -6.41 -2.84 -8.06
N HIS A 14 -6.06 -1.58 -7.80
CA HIS A 14 -6.43 -0.82 -6.59
C HIS A 14 -5.93 -1.50 -5.30
N GLU A 15 -4.88 -2.31 -5.38
CA GLU A 15 -4.28 -2.95 -4.22
C GLU A 15 -3.13 -2.11 -3.65
N ILE A 16 -3.01 -2.11 -2.33
CA ILE A 16 -1.92 -1.45 -1.61
C ILE A 16 -0.84 -2.46 -1.31
N HIS A 17 0.39 -2.08 -1.65
CA HIS A 17 1.59 -2.88 -1.49
C HIS A 17 2.66 -2.13 -0.70
N GLN A 18 3.51 -2.88 -0.02
CA GLN A 18 4.80 -2.39 0.49
C GLN A 18 5.80 -2.26 -0.66
N SER A 19 6.83 -1.42 -0.51
CA SER A 19 7.88 -1.23 -1.53
C SER A 19 8.59 -2.53 -1.94
N VAL A 20 8.67 -3.49 -1.02
CA VAL A 20 9.34 -4.80 -1.20
C VAL A 20 8.40 -5.90 -1.68
N CYS A 21 7.15 -5.59 -2.00
CA CYS A 21 6.20 -6.58 -2.48
C CYS A 21 6.50 -6.98 -3.93
N ASN A 22 6.72 -8.28 -4.18
CA ASN A 22 6.95 -8.82 -5.52
C ASN A 22 5.73 -8.69 -6.46
N TYR A 23 4.53 -8.49 -5.91
CA TYR A 23 3.29 -8.34 -6.68
C TYR A 23 3.00 -6.88 -7.06
N LEU A 24 3.82 -5.92 -6.60
CA LEU A 24 3.66 -4.52 -6.95
C LEU A 24 4.05 -4.30 -8.41
N SER A 25 3.10 -3.86 -9.24
CA SER A 25 3.40 -3.49 -10.62
C SER A 25 4.38 -2.32 -10.68
N ALA A 26 5.44 -2.47 -11.48
CA ALA A 26 6.41 -1.40 -11.67
C ALA A 26 5.85 -0.21 -12.46
N LYS A 27 4.81 -0.43 -13.27
CA LYS A 27 4.23 0.58 -14.19
C LYS A 27 3.07 1.36 -13.57
N ASN A 28 2.22 0.69 -12.79
CA ASN A 28 0.96 1.25 -12.30
C ASN A 28 1.01 1.63 -10.81
N LYS A 29 2.21 1.70 -10.22
CA LYS A 29 2.36 2.09 -8.82
C LYS A 29 2.29 3.60 -8.62
N ILE A 30 1.46 4.00 -7.68
CA ILE A 30 1.37 5.37 -7.16
C ILE A 30 1.88 5.35 -5.73
N TYR A 31 2.83 6.23 -5.42
CA TYR A 31 3.36 6.33 -4.07
C TYR A 31 2.32 6.96 -3.12
N LEU A 32 2.02 6.26 -2.02
CA LEU A 32 1.09 6.73 -1.00
C LEU A 32 1.79 7.52 0.09
N GLY A 33 2.99 7.08 0.50
CA GLY A 33 3.73 7.60 1.65
C GLY A 33 4.38 6.48 2.47
N ILE A 34 5.05 6.89 3.55
CA ILE A 34 5.62 5.99 4.55
C ILE A 34 4.62 5.81 5.70
N TYR A 35 4.32 4.56 6.05
CA TYR A 35 3.40 4.22 7.15
C TYR A 35 3.95 3.12 8.05
N ARG A 36 3.31 2.95 9.21
CA ARG A 36 3.63 1.84 10.13
C ARG A 36 3.02 0.50 9.68
N ASN A 37 1.89 0.53 8.99
CA ASN A 37 1.18 -0.66 8.53
C ASN A 37 0.27 -0.36 7.33
N LEU A 38 -0.21 -1.43 6.69
CA LEU A 38 -1.11 -1.38 5.53
C LEU A 38 -2.44 -0.70 5.86
N GLY A 39 -2.95 -0.81 7.10
CA GLY A 39 -4.21 -0.19 7.50
C GLY A 39 -4.15 1.35 7.47
N MET A 40 -3.06 1.95 7.94
CA MET A 40 -2.85 3.39 7.84
C MET A 40 -2.69 3.83 6.39
N ALA A 41 -1.93 3.08 5.59
CA ALA A 41 -1.79 3.34 4.16
C ALA A 41 -3.15 3.26 3.43
N LEU A 42 -3.98 2.28 3.78
CA LEU A 42 -5.33 2.08 3.25
C LEU A 42 -6.26 3.25 3.56
N ASN A 43 -6.30 3.68 4.81
CA ASN A 43 -7.12 4.81 5.21
C ASN A 43 -6.70 6.09 4.48
N HIS A 44 -5.39 6.30 4.31
CA HIS A 44 -4.90 7.46 3.56
C HIS A 44 -5.20 7.36 2.06
N ALA A 45 -5.03 6.18 1.44
CA ALA A 45 -5.40 5.98 0.05
C ALA A 45 -6.89 6.28 -0.19
N LYS A 46 -7.77 5.79 0.67
CA LYS A 46 -9.21 6.09 0.61
C LYS A 46 -9.48 7.59 0.78
N SER A 47 -8.80 8.26 1.71
CA SER A 47 -8.89 9.70 1.90
C SER A 47 -8.40 10.52 0.68
N LYS A 48 -7.49 9.97 -0.13
CA LYS A 48 -7.02 10.57 -1.38
C LYS A 48 -7.96 10.32 -2.58
N GLY A 49 -9.05 9.58 -2.38
CA GLY A 49 -10.04 9.28 -3.43
C GLY A 49 -9.96 7.86 -4.00
N PHE A 50 -9.02 7.02 -3.56
CA PHE A 50 -8.98 5.60 -3.93
C PHE A 50 -10.01 4.81 -3.10
N THR A 51 -11.30 5.05 -3.32
CA THR A 51 -12.40 4.46 -2.53
C THR A 51 -12.44 2.94 -2.62
N ARG A 52 -12.02 2.39 -3.76
CA ARG A 52 -11.91 0.94 -4.03
C ARG A 52 -10.60 0.31 -3.55
N ALA A 53 -9.74 1.08 -2.87
CA ALA A 53 -8.47 0.57 -2.39
C ALA A 53 -8.68 -0.63 -1.46
N SER A 54 -7.85 -1.65 -1.64
CA SER A 54 -7.78 -2.86 -0.82
C SER A 54 -6.33 -3.17 -0.47
N VAL A 55 -6.12 -4.08 0.47
CA VAL A 55 -4.78 -4.47 0.92
C VAL A 55 -4.35 -5.72 0.15
N CYS A 56 -3.14 -5.73 -0.41
CA CYS A 56 -2.59 -6.93 -1.03
C CYS A 56 -2.47 -8.05 0.01
N ASN A 57 -3.13 -9.19 -0.24
CA ASN A 57 -3.12 -10.34 0.66
C ASN A 57 -1.72 -10.94 0.87
N SER A 58 -0.81 -10.77 -0.10
CA SER A 58 0.58 -11.22 0.00
C SER A 58 1.46 -10.26 0.80
N CYS A 59 1.01 -9.01 1.02
CA CYS A 59 1.71 -8.06 1.87
C CYS A 59 1.38 -8.38 3.33
N ASN A 60 2.24 -9.15 3.99
CA ASN A 60 2.11 -9.38 5.42
C ASN A 60 2.96 -8.33 6.16
N VAL A 61 2.32 -7.36 6.80
CA VAL A 61 2.99 -6.61 7.89
C VAL A 61 2.63 -7.35 9.16
N SER A 62 3.46 -8.33 9.51
CA SER A 62 3.46 -8.88 10.87
C SER A 62 3.83 -7.74 11.82
N PHE A 63 2.96 -7.49 12.80
CA PHE A 63 3.12 -6.46 13.84
C PHE A 63 4.34 -6.70 14.72
#